data_AF-A0A1Y3NB53-F1
#
_entry.id   AF-A0A1Y3NB53-F1
#
_cell.length_a   1.000
_cell.length_b   1.000
_cell.length_c   1.000
_cell.angle_alpha   90.00
_cell.angle_beta   90.00
_cell.angle_gamma   90.00
#
_symmetry.space_group_name_H-M   'P 1'
#
loop_
_entity.id
_entity.type
_entity.pdbx_description
1 polymer ?
#
loop_
_entity_poly.entity_id
_entity_poly.type
_entity_poly.pdbx_seq_one_letter_code
_entity_poly.pdbx_strand_id
1 'polypeptide(L)'
;MSGKTPGFQDCDEMVITIQLPGVKKISEIELTVYENKIDVRTSTYRLNLPLPKPILENEGNAKWKKDKSELVLSLPLKKEFVF
;
A
#
# COMPACT_ATOMS: atom_id res chain seq x y z
N MET A 1 -23.87 -23.18 10.20
CA MET A 1 -22.62 -23.37 9.42
C MET A 1 -22.00 -22.01 9.20
N SER A 2 -21.01 -21.63 10.01
CA SER A 2 -20.28 -20.37 9.83
C SER A 2 -18.90 -20.71 9.30
N GLY A 3 -18.81 -20.96 8.00
CA GLY A 3 -17.58 -21.27 7.27
C GLY A 3 -16.71 -20.03 7.06
N LYS A 4 -16.28 -19.38 8.15
CA LYS A 4 -15.19 -18.41 8.11
C LYS A 4 -13.93 -19.14 8.53
N THR A 5 -13.25 -19.75 7.56
CA THR A 5 -11.94 -20.33 7.78
C THR A 5 -10.98 -19.19 8.16
N PRO A 6 -10.22 -19.26 9.26
CA PRO A 6 -9.25 -18.23 9.66
C PRO A 6 -7.97 -18.27 8.78
N GLY A 7 -8.14 -18.48 7.48
CA GLY A 7 -7.07 -18.57 6.50
C GLY A 7 -6.89 -17.26 5.73
N PHE A 8 -5.66 -17.01 5.28
CA PHE A 8 -5.24 -15.87 4.44
C PHE A 8 -6.02 -15.72 3.10
N GLN A 9 -6.97 -16.61 2.81
CA GLN A 9 -7.77 -16.61 1.58
C GLN A 9 -8.76 -15.43 1.50
N ASP A 10 -9.09 -14.79 2.63
CA ASP A 10 -10.06 -13.68 2.71
C ASP A 10 -9.40 -12.31 3.01
N CYS A 11 -8.10 -12.16 2.73
CA CYS A 11 -7.44 -10.86 2.88
C CYS A 11 -7.84 -9.94 1.71
N ASP A 12 -8.79 -9.05 1.97
CA ASP A 12 -9.36 -8.13 0.97
C ASP A 12 -8.57 -6.81 0.85
N GLU A 13 -7.78 -6.45 1.87
CA GLU A 13 -7.01 -5.21 1.92
C GLU A 13 -5.58 -5.43 2.44
N MET A 14 -4.61 -4.81 1.77
CA MET A 14 -3.21 -4.74 2.17
C MET A 14 -2.90 -3.34 2.71
N VAL A 15 -2.43 -3.26 3.96
CA VAL A 15 -2.01 -1.99 4.58
C VAL A 15 -0.49 -1.95 4.69
N ILE A 16 0.13 -0.93 4.11
CA ILE A 16 1.59 -0.76 4.06
C ILE A 16 1.93 0.55 4.77
N THR A 17 2.78 0.46 5.81
CA THR A 17 3.28 1.64 6.53
C THR A 17 4.76 1.83 6.21
N ILE A 18 5.07 2.97 5.60
CA ILE A 18 6.42 3.33 5.16
C ILE A 18 6.90 4.47 6.04
N GLN A 19 7.97 4.25 6.79
CA GLN A 19 8.57 5.29 7.61
C GLN A 19 9.59 6.06 6.77
N LEU A 20 9.40 7.36 6.65
CA LEU A 20 10.25 8.27 5.86
C LEU A 20 10.83 9.35 6.77
N PRO A 21 11.71 8.99 7.73
CA PRO A 21 12.28 9.94 8.67
C PRO A 21 13.07 11.03 7.92
N GLY A 22 12.82 12.28 8.29
CA GLY A 22 13.45 13.45 7.67
C GLY A 22 12.62 14.10 6.56
N VAL A 23 11.63 13.40 6.00
CA VAL A 23 10.66 14.01 5.08
C VAL A 23 9.63 14.79 5.91
N LYS A 24 9.54 16.10 5.67
CA LYS A 24 8.62 16.99 6.40
C LYS A 24 7.39 17.37 5.58
N LYS A 25 7.53 17.41 4.25
CA LYS A 25 6.48 17.87 3.34
C LYS A 25 6.00 16.71 2.47
N ILE A 26 4.68 16.61 2.31
CA ILE A 26 4.08 15.62 1.40
C ILE A 26 4.41 15.93 -0.07
N SER A 27 4.64 17.20 -0.43
CA SER A 27 5.05 17.59 -1.78
C SER A 27 6.42 17.05 -2.19
N GLU A 28 7.24 16.62 -1.24
CA GLU A 28 8.50 15.92 -1.52
C GLU A 28 8.30 14.42 -1.71
N ILE A 29 7.08 13.91 -1.56
CA ILE A 29 6.74 12.50 -1.69
C ILE A 29 5.96 12.30 -2.98
N GLU A 30 6.58 11.60 -3.92
CA GLU A 30 5.90 11.09 -5.10
C GLU A 30 5.52 9.63 -4.86
N LEU A 31 4.23 9.36 -4.77
CA LEU A 31 3.67 8.02 -4.67
C LEU A 31 3.07 7.63 -6.03
N THR A 32 3.53 6.53 -6.58
CA THR A 32 2.93 5.89 -7.75
C THR A 32 2.54 4.46 -7.40
N VAL A 33 1.23 4.22 -7.40
CA VAL A 33 0.65 2.90 -7.17
C VAL A 33 0.37 2.27 -8.53
N TYR A 34 0.84 1.05 -8.73
CA TYR A 34 0.54 0.23 -9.89
C TYR A 34 -0.14 -1.06 -9.43
N GLU A 35 -0.84 -1.74 -10.34
CA GLU A 35 -1.53 -3.01 -10.04
C GLU A 35 -0.64 -4.03 -9.30
N ASN A 36 0.65 -4.15 -9.67
CA ASN A 36 1.56 -5.17 -9.11
C ASN A 36 2.76 -4.60 -8.35
N LYS A 37 2.85 -3.29 -8.15
CA LYS A 37 4.00 -2.67 -7.46
C LYS A 37 3.68 -1.28 -6.96
N ILE A 38 4.47 -0.80 -6.02
CA ILE A 38 4.39 0.56 -5.50
C ILE A 38 5.76 1.19 -5.64
N ASP A 39 5.82 2.37 -6.24
CA ASP A 39 7.03 3.20 -6.31
C ASP A 39 6.78 4.45 -5.46
N VAL A 40 7.59 4.63 -4.42
CA VAL A 40 7.60 5.82 -3.58
C VAL A 40 8.96 6.48 -3.75
N ARG A 41 8.95 7.74 -4.20
CA ARG A 41 10.14 8.56 -4.35
C ARG A 41 10.06 9.77 -3.46
N THR A 42 11.19 10.10 -2.88
CA THR A 42 11.39 11.31 -2.11
C THR A 42 12.75 11.91 -2.44
N SER A 43 13.03 13.14 -2.00
CA SER A 43 14.34 13.78 -2.15
C SER A 43 15.51 12.93 -1.63
N THR A 44 15.26 12.05 -0.65
CA THR A 44 16.32 11.31 0.06
C THR A 44 16.21 9.79 -0.11
N TYR A 45 14.99 9.27 -0.29
CA TYR A 45 14.72 7.84 -0.33
C TYR A 45 13.91 7.45 -1.56
N ARG A 46 14.18 6.25 -2.07
CA ARG A 46 13.38 5.60 -3.09
C ARG A 46 13.04 4.19 -2.64
N LEU A 47 11.76 3.86 -2.67
CA LEU A 47 11.24 2.54 -2.36
C LEU A 47 10.47 2.02 -3.58
N ASN A 48 10.91 0.90 -4.12
CA ASN A 48 10.15 0.15 -5.12
C ASN A 48 9.80 -1.20 -4.50
N LEU A 49 8.51 -1.38 -4.20
CA LEU A 49 7.99 -2.57 -3.56
C LEU A 49 7.13 -3.35 -4.56
N PRO A 50 7.62 -4.48 -5.10
CA PRO A 50 6.77 -5.38 -5.86
C PRO A 50 5.73 -6.03 -4.94
N LEU A 51 4.48 -6.06 -5.39
CA LEU A 51 3.38 -6.67 -4.66
C LEU A 51 3.25 -8.15 -5.03
N PRO A 52 2.98 -9.04 -4.07
CA PRO A 52 2.79 -10.47 -4.32
C PRO A 52 1.46 -10.78 -5.03
N LYS A 53 0.51 -9.84 -5.01
CA LYS A 53 -0.82 -9.96 -5.60
C LYS A 53 -1.22 -8.64 -6.27
N PRO A 54 -2.06 -8.69 -7.32
CA PRO A 54 -2.61 -7.49 -7.94
C PRO A 54 -3.53 -6.74 -6.97
N ILE A 55 -3.47 -5.41 -6.98
CA ILE A 55 -4.35 -4.51 -6.23
C ILE A 55 -5.23 -3.68 -7.16
N LEU A 56 -6.29 -3.09 -6.62
CA LEU A 56 -7.12 -2.12 -7.32
C LEU A 56 -6.51 -0.73 -7.14
N GLU A 57 -5.72 -0.31 -8.13
CA GLU A 57 -5.00 0.97 -8.10
C GLU A 57 -5.91 2.19 -7.90
N ASN A 58 -7.16 2.13 -8.39
CA ASN A 58 -8.13 3.21 -8.29
C ASN A 58 -8.84 3.29 -6.93
N GLU A 59 -8.86 2.19 -6.16
CA GLU A 59 -9.51 2.16 -4.83
C GLU A 59 -8.48 2.26 -3.69
N GLY A 60 -7.20 2.36 -4.02
CA GLY A 60 -6.13 2.58 -3.04
C GLY A 60 -6.24 3.95 -2.36
N ASN A 61 -5.97 3.97 -1.05
CA ASN A 61 -5.92 5.19 -0.25
C ASN A 61 -4.52 5.40 0.33
N ALA A 62 -4.06 6.65 0.38
CA ALA A 62 -2.77 7.03 0.92
C ALA A 62 -2.91 8.17 1.93
N LYS A 63 -2.30 8.00 3.10
CA LYS A 63 -2.33 8.97 4.20
C LYS A 63 -0.93 9.26 4.70
N TRP A 64 -0.50 10.50 4.59
CA TRP A 64 0.75 10.98 5.16
C TRP A 64 0.56 11.47 6.60
N LYS A 65 1.29 10.89 7.54
CA LYS A 65 1.35 11.29 8.94
C LYS A 65 2.61 12.10 9.19
N LYS A 66 2.51 13.42 9.05
CA LYS A 66 3.62 14.36 9.28
C LYS A 66 4.20 14.28 10.71
N ASP A 67 3.38 14.00 11.70
CA ASP A 67 3.79 13.91 13.11
C ASP A 67 4.75 12.74 13.38
N LYS A 68 4.62 11.67 12.59
CA LYS A 68 5.46 10.46 12.71
C LYS A 68 6.40 10.25 11.52
N SER A 69 6.30 11.11 10.51
CA SER A 69 6.93 10.92 9.20
C SER A 69 6.62 9.55 8.60
N GLU A 70 5.35 9.14 8.61
CA GLU A 70 4.89 7.84 8.11
C GLU A 70 3.88 7.98 6.97
N LEU A 71 4.10 7.26 5.87
CA LEU A 71 3.14 7.12 4.78
C LEU A 71 2.39 5.80 4.96
N VAL A 72 1.08 5.87 5.19
CA VAL A 72 0.22 4.70 5.31
C VAL A 72 -0.59 4.54 4.03
N LEU A 73 -0.43 3.40 3.37
CA LEU A 73 -1.17 3.00 2.17
C LEU A 73 -2.16 1.90 2.55
N SER A 74 -3.42 2.05 2.15
CA SER A 74 -4.46 1.03 2.24
C SER A 74 -4.84 0.64 0.81
N LEU A 75 -4.51 -0.58 0.39
CA LEU A 75 -4.66 -1.04 -0.98
C LEU A 75 -5.58 -2.27 -1.01
N PRO A 76 -6.80 -2.14 -1.58
CA PRO A 76 -7.67 -3.29 -1.76
C PRO A 76 -7.08 -4.26 -2.79
N LEU A 77 -7.02 -5.53 -2.42
CA LEU A 77 -6.48 -6.60 -3.25
C LEU A 77 -7.51 -7.00 -4.29
N LYS A 78 -7.07 -7.19 -5.54
CA LYS A 78 -7.93 -7.70 -6.60
C LYS A 78 -8.16 -9.18 -6.32
N LYS A 79 -9.40 -9.57 -6.03
CA LYS A 79 -9.78 -10.98 -5.88
C LYS A 79 -9.50 -11.72 -7.18
N GLU A 80 -8.51 -12.59 -7.17
CA GLU A 80 -8.35 -13.60 -8.21
C GLU A 80 -9.49 -14.61 -8.03
N PHE A 81 -10.53 -14.48 -8.84
CA PHE A 81 -11.51 -15.53 -9.00
C PHE A 81 -10.83 -16.69 -9.72
N VAL A 82 -10.41 -17.70 -8.97
CA VAL A 82 -9.97 -18.98 -9.52
C VAL A 82 -11.23 -19.79 -9.79
N PHE A 83 -11.62 -19.93 -11.06
CA PHE A 83 -12.74 -20.76 -11.51
C PHE A 83 -12.28 -22.21 -11.74
#